data_AF-A0A849GB99-F1
#
_entry.id   AF-A0A849GB99-F1
#
_cell.length_a   1.000
_cell.length_b   1.000
_cell.length_c   1.000
_cell.angle_alpha   90.00
_cell.angle_beta   90.00
_cell.angle_gamma   90.00
#
_symmetry.space_group_name_H-M   'P 1'
#
loop_
_entity.id
_entity.type
_entity.pdbx_description
1 polymer ?
#
loop_
_entity_poly.entity_id
_entity_poly.type
_entity_poly.pdbx_seq_one_letter_code
_entity_poly.pdbx_strand_id
1 'polypeptide(L)' 'MDTTEIKHFIEAALLAAGRPLSIDQLKGLFDGRSAPEKAEIRRAIATLNDEYSERGIVITEVASGFRMQVK' A
#
# COMPACT_ATOMS: atom_id res chain seq x y z
N MET A 1 -0.06 11.93 -10.30
CA MET A 1 -1.02 11.02 -9.65
C MET A 1 -1.53 11.71 -8.42
N ASP A 2 -2.84 11.68 -8.25
CA ASP A 2 -3.47 12.16 -7.03
C ASP A 2 -3.19 11.21 -5.87
N THR A 3 -3.06 11.73 -4.65
CA THR A 3 -2.81 10.93 -3.43
C THR A 3 -3.82 9.79 -3.27
N THR A 4 -5.08 10.04 -3.67
CA THR A 4 -6.16 9.04 -3.65
C THR A 4 -5.92 7.89 -4.64
N GLU A 5 -5.38 8.16 -5.82
CA GLU A 5 -5.05 7.11 -6.80
C GLU A 5 -3.95 6.19 -6.25
N ILE A 6 -2.92 6.77 -5.63
CA ILE A 6 -1.82 6.00 -5.03
C ILE A 6 -2.36 5.08 -3.93
N LYS A 7 -3.25 5.59 -3.07
CA LYS A 7 -3.91 4.78 -2.02
C LYS A 7 -4.68 3.60 -2.61
N HIS A 8 -5.60 3.85 -3.54
CA HIS A 8 -6.41 2.79 -4.16
C HIS A 8 -5.54 1.76 -4.90
N PHE A 9 -4.48 2.22 -5.57
CA PHE A 9 -3.55 1.32 -6.24
C PHE A 9 -2.81 0.42 -5.26
N ILE A 10 -2.28 0.97 -4.17
CA ILE A 10 -1.58 0.20 -3.13
C ILE A 10 -2.54 -0.80 -2.46
N GLU A 11 -3.75 -0.37 -2.13
CA GLU A 11 -4.81 -1.25 -1.59
C GLU A 11 -5.08 -2.42 -2.54
N ALA A 12 -5.37 -2.13 -3.82
CA ALA A 12 -5.65 -3.15 -4.82
C ALA A 12 -4.45 -4.08 -5.04
N ALA A 13 -3.23 -3.55 -5.07
CA ALA A 13 -2.02 -4.34 -5.24
C ALA A 13 -1.79 -5.31 -4.05
N LEU A 14 -1.93 -4.83 -2.82
CA LEU A 14 -1.78 -5.65 -1.62
C LEU A 14 -2.88 -6.70 -1.51
N LEU A 15 -4.13 -6.33 -1.85
CA LEU A 15 -5.27 -7.24 -1.87
C LEU A 15 -5.10 -8.33 -2.93
N ALA A 16 -4.71 -7.97 -4.15
CA ALA A 16 -4.52 -8.91 -5.26
C ALA A 16 -3.30 -9.81 -5.06
N ALA A 17 -2.22 -9.31 -4.45
CA ALA A 17 -1.01 -10.08 -4.24
C ALA A 17 -1.20 -11.20 -3.21
N GLY A 18 -2.08 -11.02 -2.22
CA GLY A 18 -2.31 -12.01 -1.15
C GLY A 18 -1.07 -12.37 -0.33
N ARG A 19 0.03 -11.61 -0.49
CA ARG A 19 1.34 -11.84 0.10
C ARG A 19 2.00 -10.49 0.43
N PRO A 20 3.00 -10.47 1.34
CA PRO A 20 3.74 -9.25 1.61
C PRO A 20 4.44 -8.70 0.36
N LEU A 21 4.29 -7.40 0.11
CA LEU A 21 4.98 -6.66 -0.93
C LEU A 21 5.91 -5.60 -0.32
N SER A 22 7.17 -5.60 -0.74
CA SER A 22 8.14 -4.56 -0.38
C SER A 22 7.80 -3.23 -1.06
N ILE A 23 8.29 -2.10 -0.51
CA ILE A 23 8.10 -0.77 -1.13
C ILE A 23 8.65 -0.74 -2.55
N ASP A 24 9.79 -1.38 -2.81
CA ASP A 24 10.37 -1.46 -4.14
C ASP A 24 9.49 -2.28 -5.11
N GLN A 25 8.81 -3.33 -4.62
CA GLN A 25 7.85 -4.09 -5.43
C GLN A 25 6.60 -3.25 -5.72
N LEU A 26 6.04 -2.58 -4.70
CA LEU A 26 4.91 -1.67 -4.87
C LEU A 26 5.25 -0.55 -5.85
N LYS A 27 6.42 0.07 -5.72
CA LYS A 27 6.91 1.10 -6.64
C LYS A 27 7.07 0.56 -8.07
N GLY A 28 7.58 -0.67 -8.21
CA GLY A 28 7.74 -1.33 -9.51
C GLY A 28 6.44 -1.73 -10.20
N LEU A 29 5.31 -1.78 -9.49
CA LEU A 29 3.99 -1.97 -10.09
C LEU A 29 3.45 -0.70 -10.78
N PHE A 30 3.97 0.47 -10.43
CA PHE A 30 3.64 1.70 -11.12
C PHE A 30 4.50 1.86 -12.37
N ASP A 31 3.89 2.31 -13.47
CA ASP A 31 4.64 2.70 -14.66
C ASP A 31 5.59 3.86 -14.31
N GLY A 32 6.88 3.73 -14.64
CA GLY A 32 7.96 4.60 -14.15
C GLY A 32 7.81 6.12 -14.37
N ARG A 33 6.82 6.58 -15.16
CA ARG A 33 6.47 8.00 -15.31
C ARG A 33 5.50 8.52 -14.24
N SER A 34 4.84 7.63 -13.50
CA SER A 34 3.90 7.95 -12.41
C SER A 34 4.19 7.16 -11.15
N ALA A 35 5.39 6.58 -11.04
CA ALA A 35 5.80 5.88 -9.83
C ALA A 35 5.96 6.87 -8.67
N PRO A 36 5.17 6.74 -7.58
CA PRO A 36 5.30 7.59 -6.41
C PRO A 36 6.64 7.35 -5.70
N GLU A 37 7.06 8.34 -4.92
CA GLU A 37 8.24 8.20 -4.08
C GLU A 37 8.01 7.21 -2.95
N LYS A 38 9.10 6.59 -2.44
CA LYS A 38 9.01 5.63 -1.32
C LYS A 38 8.32 6.24 -0.09
N ALA A 39 8.54 7.54 0.14
CA ALA A 39 7.90 8.29 1.21
C ALA A 39 6.39 8.47 0.99
N GLU A 40 5.95 8.66 -0.26
CA GLU A 40 4.53 8.77 -0.60
C GLU A 40 3.80 7.44 -0.41
N ILE A 41 4.42 6.32 -0.80
CA ILE A 41 3.88 4.98 -0.56
C ILE A 41 3.69 4.74 0.94
N ARG A 42 4.69 5.06 1.77
CA ARG A 42 4.58 4.92 3.24
C ARG A 42 3.46 5.79 3.81
N ARG A 43 3.34 7.05 3.34
CA ARG A 43 2.26 7.96 3.77
C ARG A 43 0.89 7.42 3.37
N ALA A 44 0.74 6.94 2.14
CA ALA A 44 -0.51 6.36 1.64
C ALA A 44 -0.94 5.14 2.49
N ILE A 45 0.01 4.25 2.83
CA ILE A 45 -0.26 3.10 3.71
C ILE A 45 -0.69 3.55 5.11
N ALA A 46 -0.02 4.55 5.69
CA ALA A 46 -0.39 5.08 7.00
C ALA A 46 -1.80 5.69 6.99
N THR A 47 -2.14 6.46 5.96
CA THR A 47 -3.49 7.01 5.76
C THR A 47 -4.54 5.91 5.58
N LEU A 48 -4.25 4.89 4.77
CA LEU A 48 -5.14 3.74 4.60
C LEU A 48 -5.42 3.03 5.93
N ASN A 49 -4.39 2.84 6.77
CA ASN A 49 -4.57 2.26 8.10
C ASN A 49 -5.45 3.11 9.02
N ASP A 50 -5.34 4.43 8.94
CA ASP A 50 -6.20 5.35 9.68
C ASP A 50 -7.67 5.23 9.22
N GLU A 51 -7.90 5.23 7.91
CA GLU A 51 -9.22 5.01 7.29
C GLU A 51 -9.79 3.61 7.58
N TYR A 52 -8.93 2.60 7.75
CA TYR A 52 -9.31 1.24 8.10
C TYR A 52 -9.49 1.01 9.59
N SER A 53 -9.22 1.99 10.46
CA SER A 53 -9.44 1.85 11.90
C SER A 53 -10.89 1.49 12.25
N GLU A 54 -11.84 1.98 11.44
CA GLU A 54 -13.28 1.67 11.52
C GLU A 54 -13.68 0.41 10.73
N ARG A 55 -12.73 -0.25 10.03
CA ARG A 55 -12.94 -1.46 9.22
C ARG A 55 -12.27 -2.67 9.87
N GLY A 56 -12.67 -3.88 9.46
CA GLY A 56 -12.08 -5.14 9.93
C GLY A 56 -10.76 -5.52 9.25
N ILE A 57 -10.07 -4.57 8.63
CA ILE A 57 -8.85 -4.79 7.82
C ILE A 57 -7.74 -3.85 8.27
N VAL A 58 -6.49 -4.26 8.06
CA VAL A 58 -5.30 -3.46 8.40
C VAL A 58 -4.14 -3.83 7.49
N ILE A 59 -3.28 -2.87 7.18
CA ILE A 59 -2.01 -3.07 6.49
C ILE A 59 -0.91 -3.12 7.55
N THR A 60 -0.13 -4.19 7.57
CA THR A 60 0.94 -4.38 8.56
C THR A 60 2.29 -4.58 7.88
N GLU A 61 3.30 -3.91 8.43
CA GLU A 61 4.70 -4.06 8.02
C GLU A 61 5.29 -5.30 8.70
N VAL A 62 5.81 -6.22 7.89
CA VAL A 62 6.55 -7.42 8.28
C VAL A 62 7.97 -7.33 7.74
N ALA A 63 8.86 -8.25 8.15
CA ALA A 63 10.25 -8.26 7.71
C ALA A 63 10.44 -8.28 6.18
N SER A 64 9.48 -8.83 5.43
CA SER A 64 9.50 -8.94 3.97
C SER A 64 8.73 -7.83 3.22
N GLY A 65 8.13 -6.86 3.92
CA GLY A 65 7.36 -5.77 3.31
C GLY A 65 6.01 -5.52 3.98
N PHE A 66 5.03 -5.04 3.22
CA PHE A 66 3.69 -4.70 3.68
C PHE A 66 2.69 -5.74 3.23
N ARG A 67 1.76 -6.14 4.10
CA ARG A 67 0.66 -7.03 3.74
C ARG A 67 -0.66 -6.50 4.28
N MET A 68 -1.74 -6.78 3.57
CA MET A 68 -3.09 -6.58 4.07
C MET A 68 -3.52 -7.81 4.87
N GLN A 69 -4.14 -7.60 6.02
CA GLN A 69 -4.68 -8.66 6.88
C GLN A 69 -5.98 -8.21 7.54
N VAL A 70 -6.77 -9.18 7.97
CA VAL A 70 -7.93 -8.92 8.83
C VAL A 70 -7.48 -8.63 10.25
N LYS A 71 -8.22 -7.75 10.93
CA LYS A 71 -8.00 -7.42 12.35
C LYS A 71 -8.47 -8.55 13.25
#